data_AF-A0A6L9J2U7-F1
#
_entry.id   AF-A0A6L9J2U7-F1
#
_cell.length_a   1.000
_cell.length_b   1.000
_cell.length_c   1.000
_cell.angle_alpha   90.00
_cell.angle_beta   90.00
_cell.angle_gamma   90.00
#
_symmetry.space_group_name_H-M   'P 1'
#
loop_
_entity.id
_entity.type
_entity.pdbx_description
1 polymer ?
#
loop_
_entity_poly.entity_id
_entity_poly.type
_entity_poly.pdbx_seq_one_letter_code
_entity_poly.pdbx_strand_id
1 'polypeptide(L)'
;MQVIVFLVILVVFIAFLFSLFAVAEGRNRRVPGWSRSIVSTPKLTHAAQIAMQRAGYTPGEDFVQATDLGLLAYRSTDEPRLVRYGDVLVDTRYLRPFVELWLPHDARGTVRFEILDEKERLRYADEEKYDLVRGKNTLLPNTWLPLEGKAQNGQRWTLRVLASSTLLAKHTFGWQGVGGGRVQELADDDGELSPELLYAIQNQSGPGISLSELLSDQEDWS
;
A
#
# COMPACT_ATOMS: atom_id res chain seq x y z
N MET A 1 49.56 3.94 -24.31
CA MET A 1 49.40 5.08 -23.38
C MET A 1 47.93 5.34 -23.01
N GLN A 2 46.98 5.29 -23.96
CA GLN A 2 45.54 5.47 -23.69
C GLN A 2 44.92 4.45 -22.70
N VAL A 3 45.31 3.18 -22.75
CA VAL A 3 44.74 2.12 -21.88
C VAL A 3 45.12 2.34 -20.41
N ILE A 4 46.32 2.83 -20.14
CA ILE A 4 46.80 3.10 -18.77
C ILE A 4 46.04 4.29 -18.18
N VAL A 5 45.76 5.32 -18.97
CA VAL A 5 44.96 6.49 -18.54
C VAL A 5 43.52 6.07 -18.20
N PHE A 6 42.91 5.19 -19.00
CA PHE A 6 41.55 4.69 -18.73
C PHE A 6 41.48 3.88 -17.43
N LEU A 7 42.50 3.06 -17.15
CA LEU A 7 42.56 2.23 -15.95
C LEU A 7 42.77 3.08 -14.68
N VAL A 8 43.57 4.15 -14.77
CA VAL A 8 43.74 5.12 -13.68
C VAL A 8 42.43 5.88 -13.40
N ILE A 9 41.72 6.31 -14.44
CA ILE A 9 40.42 6.99 -14.27
C ILE A 9 39.39 6.04 -13.65
N LEU A 10 39.35 4.77 -14.06
CA LEU A 10 38.43 3.78 -13.48
C LEU A 10 38.71 3.54 -11.99
N VAL A 11 39.98 3.44 -11.60
CA VAL A 11 40.37 3.25 -10.18
C VAL A 11 40.03 4.49 -9.36
N VAL A 12 40.27 5.70 -9.88
CA VAL A 12 39.87 6.94 -9.21
C VAL A 12 38.35 7.05 -9.10
N PHE A 13 37.60 6.63 -10.11
CA PHE A 13 36.13 6.64 -10.10
C PHE A 13 35.55 5.63 -9.10
N ILE A 14 36.14 4.44 -9.00
CA ILE A 14 35.76 3.44 -7.98
C ILE A 14 36.11 3.96 -6.58
N ALA A 15 37.30 4.52 -6.38
CA ALA A 15 37.68 5.11 -5.09
C ALA A 15 36.78 6.30 -4.70
N PHE A 16 36.34 7.10 -5.68
CA PHE A 16 35.42 8.22 -5.46
C PHE A 16 34.02 7.73 -5.07
N LEU A 17 33.51 6.65 -5.71
CA LEU A 17 32.25 6.00 -5.35
C LEU A 17 32.28 5.41 -3.92
N PHE A 18 33.43 4.90 -3.47
CA PHE A 18 33.60 4.44 -2.09
C PHE A 18 33.77 5.60 -1.08
N SER A 19 34.24 6.78 -1.51
CA SER A 19 34.43 7.94 -0.62
C SER A 19 33.13 8.67 -0.22
N LEU A 20 32.02 8.42 -0.92
CA LEU A 20 30.69 8.92 -0.53
C LEU A 20 30.05 8.09 0.61
N PHE A 21 30.72 7.02 1.06
CA PHE A 21 30.41 6.28 2.30
C PHE A 21 31.53 6.47 3.35
N ALA A 22 31.96 7.71 3.56
CA ALA A 22 32.78 8.04 4.73
C ALA A 22 31.90 7.99 5.99
N VAL A 23 31.78 6.80 6.57
CA VAL A 23 31.36 6.61 7.96
C VAL A 23 32.33 7.43 8.83
N ALA A 24 31.79 8.39 9.57
CA ALA A 24 32.54 9.13 10.55
C ALA A 24 33.04 8.17 11.64
N GLU A 25 34.35 7.88 11.64
CA GLU A 25 35.02 7.11 12.69
C GLU A 25 35.08 7.92 14.00
N GLY A 26 33.99 7.84 14.76
CA GLY A 26 33.95 8.22 16.16
C GLY A 26 34.63 7.15 17.02
N ARG A 27 35.87 7.42 17.44
CA ARG A 27 36.53 6.75 18.58
C ARG A 27 35.56 6.70 19.77
N ASN A 28 35.09 5.51 20.18
CA ASN A 28 34.76 5.27 21.58
C ASN A 28 34.68 3.79 21.99
N ARG A 29 35.47 3.52 23.04
CA ARG A 29 35.30 2.56 24.15
C ARG A 29 34.38 1.35 23.94
N ARG A 30 35.00 0.16 23.98
CA ARG A 30 34.33 -1.12 24.22
C ARG A 30 33.51 -1.05 25.51
N VAL A 31 32.19 -1.19 25.39
CA VAL A 31 31.30 -1.59 26.48
C VAL A 31 30.83 -3.00 26.15
N PRO A 32 31.15 -4.04 26.94
CA PRO A 32 30.60 -5.37 26.74
C PRO A 32 29.23 -5.45 27.41
N GLY A 33 28.22 -5.86 26.65
CA GLY A 33 26.88 -6.13 27.18
C GLY A 33 25.76 -5.57 26.32
N TRP A 34 25.76 -5.86 25.02
CA TRP A 34 24.57 -5.61 24.22
C TRP A 34 23.63 -6.81 24.41
N SER A 35 22.68 -6.67 25.33
CA SER A 35 21.44 -7.43 25.24
C SER A 35 20.88 -7.16 23.86
N ARG A 36 20.95 -8.15 22.95
CA ARG A 36 20.14 -8.14 21.74
C ARG A 36 18.70 -8.02 22.21
N SER A 37 18.20 -6.79 22.28
CA SER A 37 16.77 -6.53 22.33
C SER A 37 16.26 -7.22 21.09
N ILE A 38 15.60 -8.37 21.26
CA ILE A 38 14.94 -9.09 20.20
C ILE A 38 13.94 -8.07 19.66
N VAL A 39 14.30 -7.37 18.59
CA VAL A 39 13.33 -6.53 17.93
C VAL A 39 12.46 -7.53 17.22
N SER A 40 11.26 -7.74 17.75
CA SER A 40 10.32 -8.67 17.14
C SER A 40 10.17 -8.27 15.68
N THR A 41 10.38 -9.24 14.78
CA THR A 41 10.11 -9.07 13.37
C THR A 41 8.71 -8.43 13.24
N PRO A 42 8.59 -7.27 12.55
CA PRO A 42 7.32 -6.57 12.55
C PRO A 42 6.24 -7.45 11.92
N LYS A 43 5.02 -7.44 12.48
CA LYS A 43 3.89 -8.13 11.86
C LYS A 43 3.46 -7.34 10.62
N LEU A 44 3.72 -7.89 9.43
CA LEU A 44 3.28 -7.32 8.17
C LEU A 44 1.79 -7.61 7.94
N THR A 45 1.08 -6.64 7.37
CA THR A 45 -0.22 -6.90 6.75
C THR A 45 -0.04 -7.69 5.46
N HIS A 46 -1.08 -8.42 5.06
CA HIS A 46 -1.04 -9.18 3.82
C HIS A 46 -0.87 -8.25 2.59
N ALA A 47 -1.51 -7.08 2.61
CA ALA A 47 -1.36 -6.06 1.58
C ALA A 47 0.09 -5.60 1.44
N ALA A 48 0.78 -5.34 2.56
CA ALA A 48 2.17 -4.90 2.55
C ALA A 48 3.12 -5.98 2.06
N GLN A 49 2.93 -7.22 2.51
CA GLN A 49 3.74 -8.36 2.07
C GLN A 49 3.65 -8.54 0.54
N ILE A 50 2.44 -8.58 -0.02
CA ILE A 50 2.24 -8.70 -1.47
C ILE A 50 2.85 -7.50 -2.21
N ALA A 51 2.68 -6.29 -1.68
CA ALA A 51 3.18 -5.09 -2.33
C ALA A 51 4.72 -5.05 -2.37
N MET A 52 5.41 -5.45 -1.30
CA MET A 52 6.87 -5.57 -1.29
C MET A 52 7.35 -6.67 -2.25
N GLN A 53 6.67 -7.82 -2.28
CA GLN A 53 6.98 -8.88 -3.23
C GLN A 53 6.85 -8.40 -4.69
N ARG A 54 5.80 -7.65 -5.03
CA ARG A 54 5.61 -7.05 -6.37
C ARG A 54 6.64 -5.98 -6.72
N ALA A 55 7.25 -5.36 -5.71
CA ALA A 55 8.37 -4.44 -5.88
C ALA A 55 9.71 -5.17 -6.04
N GLY A 56 9.75 -6.50 -5.85
CA GLY A 56 11.02 -7.25 -5.76
C GLY A 56 11.83 -6.91 -4.52
N TYR A 57 11.18 -6.37 -3.48
CA TYR A 57 11.82 -5.97 -2.24
C TYR A 57 11.80 -7.13 -1.24
N THR A 58 12.99 -7.53 -0.78
CA THR A 58 13.14 -8.59 0.23
C THR A 58 13.26 -7.96 1.61
N PRO A 59 12.27 -8.12 2.50
CA PRO A 59 12.36 -7.61 3.86
C PRO A 59 13.43 -8.34 4.66
N GLY A 60 14.06 -7.65 5.62
CA GLY A 60 15.00 -8.24 6.57
C GLY A 60 15.12 -7.40 7.84
N GLU A 61 15.62 -8.00 8.91
CA GLU A 61 15.67 -7.37 10.24
C GLU A 61 16.52 -6.09 10.27
N ASP A 62 17.49 -5.95 9.35
CA ASP A 62 18.34 -4.77 9.24
C ASP A 62 17.86 -3.75 8.20
N PHE A 63 16.72 -3.99 7.56
CA PHE A 63 16.20 -3.16 6.48
C PHE A 63 14.87 -2.49 6.85
N VAL A 64 14.59 -1.36 6.20
CA VAL A 64 13.30 -0.67 6.28
C VAL A 64 12.23 -1.54 5.66
N GLN A 65 11.09 -1.73 6.32
CA GLN A 65 10.02 -2.60 5.82
C GLN A 65 8.69 -1.86 5.82
N ALA A 66 7.93 -1.99 4.73
CA ALA A 66 6.53 -1.59 4.77
C ALA A 66 5.73 -2.65 5.53
N THR A 67 5.12 -2.26 6.66
CA THR A 67 4.30 -3.15 7.50
C THR A 67 2.82 -3.03 7.16
N ASP A 68 2.38 -1.87 6.70
CA ASP A 68 1.04 -1.62 6.18
C ASP A 68 1.08 -0.58 5.06
N LEU A 69 0.15 -0.62 4.12
CA LEU A 69 -0.07 0.44 3.15
C LEU A 69 -1.42 0.32 2.46
N GLY A 70 -1.85 1.43 1.86
CA GLY A 70 -3.07 1.49 1.07
C GLY A 70 -3.45 2.93 0.77
N LEU A 71 -4.76 3.15 0.64
CA LEU A 71 -5.34 4.45 0.33
C LEU A 71 -6.37 4.86 1.38
N LEU A 72 -6.44 6.16 1.63
CA LEU A 72 -7.58 6.82 2.25
C LEU A 72 -8.41 7.44 1.11
N ALA A 73 -9.64 6.95 0.96
CA ALA A 73 -10.58 7.36 -0.07
C ALA A 73 -11.66 8.27 0.52
N TYR A 74 -11.70 9.50 0.05
CA TYR A 74 -12.55 10.57 0.56
C TYR A 74 -13.69 10.85 -0.42
N ARG A 75 -14.94 10.58 0.00
CA ARG A 75 -16.14 11.06 -0.71
C ARG A 75 -16.45 12.51 -0.33
N SER A 76 -16.23 12.82 0.95
CA SER A 76 -16.09 14.16 1.55
C SER A 76 -14.75 14.23 2.27
N THR A 77 -14.26 15.43 2.58
CA THR A 77 -12.92 15.65 3.15
C THR A 77 -12.71 15.06 4.55
N ASP A 78 -13.79 14.81 5.29
CA ASP A 78 -13.71 14.65 6.75
C ASP A 78 -13.76 13.18 7.19
N GLU A 79 -14.22 12.28 6.32
CA GLU A 79 -14.39 10.85 6.63
C GLU A 79 -13.81 9.95 5.53
N PRO A 80 -12.51 9.62 5.60
CA PRO A 80 -11.92 8.69 4.65
C PRO A 80 -12.32 7.25 4.93
N ARG A 81 -12.58 6.51 3.86
CA ARG A 81 -12.57 5.06 3.88
C ARG A 81 -11.16 4.54 3.67
N LEU A 82 -10.72 3.63 4.54
CA LEU A 82 -9.45 2.95 4.41
C LEU A 82 -9.55 1.78 3.42
N VAL A 83 -8.78 1.84 2.34
CA VAL A 83 -8.72 0.84 1.27
C VAL A 83 -7.35 0.20 1.27
N ARG A 84 -7.24 -0.95 1.93
CA ARG A 84 -6.05 -1.84 1.90
C ARG A 84 -6.22 -2.99 0.91
N TYR A 85 -7.47 -3.42 0.75
CA TYR A 85 -7.89 -4.54 -0.06
C TYR A 85 -9.16 -4.14 -0.82
N GLY A 86 -9.31 -4.66 -2.03
CA GLY A 86 -10.45 -4.35 -2.88
C GLY A 86 -10.29 -3.02 -3.62
N ASP A 87 -11.44 -2.45 -3.96
CA ASP A 87 -11.54 -1.38 -4.93
C ASP A 87 -12.01 -0.07 -4.29
N VAL A 88 -11.59 1.04 -4.90
CA VAL A 88 -12.02 2.39 -4.54
C VAL A 88 -13.37 2.66 -5.17
N LEU A 89 -14.30 3.29 -4.44
CA LEU A 89 -15.61 3.65 -4.99
C LEU A 89 -15.48 4.77 -6.03
N VAL A 90 -16.24 4.67 -7.12
CA VAL A 90 -16.17 5.65 -8.22
C VAL A 90 -16.63 7.07 -7.84
N ASP A 91 -17.42 7.23 -6.78
CA ASP A 91 -17.83 8.52 -6.23
C ASP A 91 -16.77 9.15 -5.30
N THR A 92 -15.61 8.51 -5.15
CA THR A 92 -14.48 9.06 -4.38
C THR A 92 -13.98 10.32 -5.07
N ARG A 93 -13.86 11.41 -4.31
CA ARG A 93 -13.37 12.71 -4.80
C ARG A 93 -11.88 12.90 -4.62
N TYR A 94 -11.33 12.38 -3.52
CA TYR A 94 -9.90 12.48 -3.23
C TYR A 94 -9.31 11.15 -2.78
N LEU A 95 -8.06 10.92 -3.17
CA LEU A 95 -7.24 9.83 -2.65
C LEU A 95 -6.03 10.39 -1.92
N ARG A 96 -5.70 9.80 -0.77
CA ARG A 96 -4.43 10.03 -0.07
C ARG A 96 -3.78 8.68 0.22
N PRO A 97 -2.59 8.38 -0.32
CA PRO A 97 -1.90 7.16 0.04
C PRO A 97 -1.37 7.23 1.48
N PHE A 98 -1.12 6.08 2.07
CA PHE A 98 -0.40 5.98 3.34
C PHE A 98 0.50 4.74 3.33
N VAL A 99 1.51 4.76 4.18
CA VAL A 99 2.36 3.61 4.47
C VAL A 99 2.74 3.61 5.95
N GLU A 100 2.76 2.44 6.58
CA GLU A 100 3.44 2.22 7.85
C GLU A 100 4.81 1.61 7.53
N LEU A 101 5.88 2.28 7.93
CA LEU A 101 7.25 1.80 7.80
C LEU A 101 7.76 1.35 9.17
N TRP A 102 8.38 0.18 9.21
CA TRP A 102 9.19 -0.25 10.33
C TRP A 102 10.67 -0.02 10.03
N LEU A 103 11.39 0.54 11.00
CA LEU A 103 12.83 0.81 10.90
C LEU A 103 13.60 0.13 12.04
N PRO A 104 14.79 -0.45 11.76
CA PRO A 104 15.65 -1.04 12.79
C PRO A 104 16.37 0.01 13.65
N HIS A 105 16.57 1.22 13.14
CA HIS A 105 17.23 2.36 13.79
C HIS A 105 16.60 3.68 13.34
N ASP A 106 16.83 4.76 14.12
CA ASP A 106 16.40 6.11 13.75
C ASP A 106 17.09 6.54 12.45
N ALA A 107 16.35 7.21 11.56
CA ALA A 107 16.86 7.64 10.27
C ALA A 107 16.15 8.91 9.78
N ARG A 108 16.86 9.73 9.00
CA ARG A 108 16.28 10.82 8.21
C ARG A 108 16.38 10.44 6.75
N GLY A 109 15.26 10.50 6.04
CA GLY A 109 15.21 10.07 4.65
C GLY A 109 14.05 10.69 3.88
N THR A 110 14.11 10.56 2.57
CA THR A 110 13.02 10.97 1.69
C THR A 110 12.10 9.77 1.46
N VAL A 111 10.79 9.98 1.54
CA VAL A 111 9.79 8.99 1.12
C VAL A 111 8.93 9.60 0.03
N ARG A 112 8.75 8.86 -1.06
CA ARG A 112 7.96 9.26 -2.21
C ARG A 112 6.80 8.32 -2.44
N PHE A 113 5.62 8.88 -2.57
CA PHE A 113 4.40 8.20 -2.98
C PHE A 113 4.14 8.49 -4.45
N GLU A 114 3.81 7.48 -5.23
CA GLU A 114 3.38 7.64 -6.62
C GLU A 114 2.09 6.86 -6.87
N ILE A 115 1.14 7.45 -7.59
CA ILE A 115 -0.03 6.73 -8.13
C ILE A 115 0.04 6.79 -9.65
N LEU A 116 0.03 5.61 -10.25
CA LEU A 116 0.06 5.40 -11.70
C LEU A 116 -1.28 4.83 -12.15
N ASP A 117 -1.76 5.29 -13.30
CA ASP A 117 -2.94 4.70 -13.94
C ASP A 117 -2.61 3.36 -14.61
N GLU A 118 -3.59 2.78 -15.29
CA GLU A 118 -3.47 1.49 -15.96
C GLU A 118 -2.44 1.46 -17.09
N LYS A 119 -2.13 2.63 -17.66
CA LYS A 119 -1.12 2.82 -18.72
C LYS A 119 0.25 3.16 -18.14
N GLU A 120 0.43 2.95 -16.84
CA GLU A 120 1.61 3.36 -16.07
C GLU A 120 1.92 4.86 -16.17
N ARG A 121 0.92 5.71 -16.46
CA ARG A 121 1.12 7.16 -16.47
C ARG A 121 1.02 7.68 -15.04
N LEU A 122 1.98 8.51 -14.65
CA LEU A 122 1.98 9.15 -13.34
C LEU A 122 0.79 10.11 -13.22
N ARG A 123 -0.09 9.85 -12.25
CA ARG A 123 -1.27 10.68 -11.93
C ARG A 123 -1.10 11.50 -10.66
N TYR A 124 -0.18 11.07 -9.80
CA TYR A 124 0.14 11.67 -8.52
C TYR A 124 1.57 11.32 -8.16
N ALA A 125 2.32 12.30 -7.64
CA ALA A 125 3.56 12.08 -6.93
C ALA A 125 3.68 13.08 -5.79
N ASP A 126 4.13 12.61 -4.63
CA ASP A 126 4.45 13.42 -3.48
C ASP A 126 5.72 12.89 -2.84
N GLU A 127 6.69 13.76 -2.62
CA GLU A 127 8.02 13.42 -2.10
C GLU A 127 8.36 14.36 -0.95
N GLU A 128 8.54 13.78 0.24
CA GLU A 128 8.79 14.55 1.46
C GLU A 128 9.94 13.93 2.27
N LYS A 129 10.61 14.76 3.07
CA LYS A 129 11.63 14.32 4.02
C LYS A 129 10.99 14.05 5.36
N TYR A 130 11.27 12.88 5.92
CA TYR A 130 10.76 12.45 7.21
C TYR A 130 11.89 12.21 8.21
N ASP A 131 11.64 12.61 9.45
CA ASP A 131 12.41 12.19 10.61
C ASP A 131 11.77 10.93 11.19
N LEU A 132 12.37 9.78 10.88
CA LEU A 132 11.85 8.46 11.20
C LEU A 132 12.53 7.93 12.46
N VAL A 133 11.72 7.36 13.36
CA VAL A 133 12.21 6.73 14.57
C VAL A 133 12.32 5.22 14.39
N ARG A 134 13.15 4.56 15.20
CA ARG A 134 13.17 3.11 15.31
C ARG A 134 11.79 2.57 15.66
N GLY A 135 11.41 1.47 15.02
CA GLY A 135 10.07 0.90 15.14
C GLY A 135 9.13 1.44 14.07
N LYS A 136 7.85 1.58 14.41
CA LYS A 136 6.79 1.89 13.46
C LYS A 136 6.61 3.39 13.23
N ASN A 137 6.46 3.78 11.98
CA ASN A 137 6.24 5.15 11.53
C ASN A 137 5.09 5.16 10.53
N THR A 138 3.99 5.85 10.85
CA THR A 138 2.87 6.03 9.92
C THR A 138 3.07 7.31 9.14
N LEU A 139 3.18 7.17 7.82
CA LEU A 139 3.47 8.28 6.91
C LEU A 139 2.28 8.51 5.98
N LEU A 140 1.91 9.78 5.87
CA LEU A 140 0.91 10.27 4.94
C LEU A 140 1.43 11.56 4.29
N PRO A 141 1.38 11.68 2.96
CA PRO A 141 1.78 12.91 2.27
C PRO A 141 0.85 14.06 2.66
N ASN A 142 1.29 15.33 2.65
CA ASN A 142 0.40 16.45 2.99
C ASN A 142 -0.55 16.85 1.86
N THR A 143 -0.47 16.18 0.72
CA THR A 143 -1.28 16.45 -0.47
C THR A 143 -2.30 15.34 -0.73
N TRP A 144 -3.28 15.66 -1.57
CA TRP A 144 -4.32 14.72 -2.03
C TRP A 144 -4.33 14.65 -3.54
N LEU A 145 -4.70 13.49 -4.07
CA LEU A 145 -5.02 13.32 -5.48
C LEU A 145 -6.51 13.63 -5.71
N PRO A 146 -6.87 14.78 -6.32
CA PRO A 146 -8.23 15.01 -6.77
C PRO A 146 -8.56 14.09 -7.95
N LEU A 147 -9.76 13.50 -7.91
CA LEU A 147 -10.29 12.57 -8.91
C LEU A 147 -11.36 13.19 -9.82
N GLU A 148 -11.80 14.42 -9.54
CA GLU A 148 -12.76 15.14 -10.38
C GLU A 148 -12.30 15.19 -11.84
N GLY A 149 -13.18 14.82 -12.78
CA GLY A 149 -12.88 14.79 -14.21
C GLY A 149 -11.87 13.72 -14.66
N LYS A 150 -11.44 12.82 -13.77
CA LYS A 150 -10.59 11.67 -14.13
C LYS A 150 -11.49 10.45 -14.36
N ALA A 151 -11.44 9.90 -15.57
CA ALA A 151 -12.21 8.72 -15.93
C ALA A 151 -11.74 7.50 -15.10
N GLN A 152 -12.66 6.92 -14.31
CA GLN A 152 -12.40 5.80 -13.39
C GLN A 152 -13.01 4.52 -14.00
N ASN A 153 -12.41 4.02 -15.07
CA ASN A 153 -13.06 3.07 -15.98
C ASN A 153 -12.93 1.60 -15.53
N GLY A 154 -13.09 1.29 -14.23
CA GLY A 154 -12.96 -0.08 -13.72
C GLY A 154 -11.56 -0.71 -13.87
N GLN A 155 -10.55 0.08 -14.26
CA GLN A 155 -9.19 -0.40 -14.53
C GLN A 155 -8.32 -0.35 -13.28
N ARG A 156 -7.29 -1.20 -13.21
CA ARG A 156 -6.41 -1.27 -12.03
C ARG A 156 -5.36 -0.18 -12.07
N TRP A 157 -5.22 0.55 -10.96
CA TRP A 157 -4.18 1.55 -10.74
C TRP A 157 -3.13 1.01 -9.77
N THR A 158 -1.95 1.64 -9.77
CA THR A 158 -0.82 1.21 -8.95
C THR A 158 -0.34 2.33 -8.04
N LEU A 159 -0.26 2.05 -6.74
CA LEU A 159 0.47 2.83 -5.75
C LEU A 159 1.91 2.29 -5.64
N ARG A 160 2.91 3.15 -5.80
CA ARG A 160 4.31 2.87 -5.50
C ARG A 160 4.76 3.69 -4.30
N VAL A 161 5.56 3.07 -3.43
CA VAL A 161 6.22 3.74 -2.31
C VAL A 161 7.72 3.54 -2.46
N LEU A 162 8.45 4.64 -2.55
CA LEU A 162 9.90 4.65 -2.61
C LEU A 162 10.46 5.28 -1.34
N ALA A 163 11.56 4.75 -0.83
CA ALA A 163 12.39 5.42 0.16
C ALA A 163 13.74 5.74 -0.48
N SER A 164 14.08 7.02 -0.51
CA SER A 164 15.18 7.58 -1.30
C SER A 164 15.01 7.22 -2.78
N SER A 165 15.72 6.20 -3.28
CA SER A 165 15.62 5.69 -4.66
C SER A 165 15.19 4.22 -4.73
N THR A 166 14.95 3.59 -3.59
CA THR A 166 14.58 2.18 -3.51
C THR A 166 13.07 2.04 -3.53
N LEU A 167 12.55 1.31 -4.51
CA LEU A 167 11.14 0.93 -4.54
C LEU A 167 10.88 -0.10 -3.44
N LEU A 168 10.18 0.32 -2.38
CA LEU A 168 9.86 -0.54 -1.25
C LEU A 168 8.62 -1.39 -1.53
N ALA A 169 7.57 -0.78 -2.08
CA ALA A 169 6.29 -1.45 -2.26
C ALA A 169 5.57 -1.02 -3.54
N LYS A 170 4.92 -1.98 -4.22
CA LYS A 170 4.06 -1.80 -5.39
C LYS A 170 2.68 -2.41 -5.12
N HIS A 171 1.72 -1.58 -4.73
CA HIS A 171 0.36 -1.97 -4.41
C HIS A 171 -0.59 -1.66 -5.57
N THR A 172 -1.59 -2.51 -5.79
CA THR A 172 -2.51 -2.39 -6.93
C THR A 172 -3.94 -2.43 -6.44
N PHE A 173 -4.73 -1.43 -6.82
CA PHE A 173 -6.14 -1.28 -6.46
C PHE A 173 -7.00 -1.07 -7.72
N GLY A 174 -8.29 -1.40 -7.66
CA GLY A 174 -9.24 -1.15 -8.74
C GLY A 174 -10.29 -0.10 -8.37
N TRP A 175 -11.32 -0.02 -9.21
CA TRP A 175 -12.46 0.87 -9.02
C TRP A 175 -13.76 0.06 -9.02
N GLN A 176 -14.68 0.41 -8.14
CA GLN A 176 -15.99 -0.24 -8.02
C GLN A 176 -17.10 0.81 -8.12
N GLY A 177 -18.14 0.48 -8.88
CA GLY A 177 -19.37 1.27 -8.97
C GLY A 177 -20.02 1.52 -7.60
N VAL A 178 -20.79 2.60 -7.50
CA VAL A 178 -21.63 2.89 -6.34
C VAL A 178 -23.01 2.29 -6.58
N GLY A 179 -23.44 1.39 -5.69
CA GLY A 179 -24.66 0.59 -5.87
C GLY A 179 -24.37 -0.89 -5.97
N GLY A 180 -25.21 -1.72 -5.35
CA GLY A 180 -25.05 -3.17 -5.27
C GLY A 180 -24.81 -3.78 -6.64
N GLY A 181 -23.56 -4.20 -6.88
CA GLY A 181 -23.14 -4.77 -8.15
C GLY A 181 -24.04 -5.94 -8.55
N ARG A 182 -24.59 -5.85 -9.77
CA ARG A 182 -25.46 -6.79 -10.52
C ARG A 182 -26.97 -6.52 -10.53
N VAL A 183 -27.56 -5.77 -9.59
CA VAL A 183 -29.04 -5.59 -9.60
C VAL A 183 -29.47 -4.42 -10.50
N GLN A 184 -28.66 -3.38 -10.62
CA GLN A 184 -29.05 -2.16 -11.35
C GLN A 184 -28.76 -2.20 -12.85
N GLU A 185 -27.93 -3.14 -13.31
CA GLU A 185 -27.72 -3.39 -14.74
C GLU A 185 -28.84 -4.27 -15.35
N LEU A 186 -29.75 -4.76 -14.50
CA LEU A 186 -30.87 -5.65 -14.82
C LEU A 186 -32.22 -5.13 -14.30
N ALA A 187 -32.26 -3.90 -13.78
CA ALA A 187 -33.48 -3.21 -13.43
C ALA A 187 -33.78 -2.21 -14.55
N ASP A 188 -34.84 -2.46 -15.31
CA ASP A 188 -35.29 -1.54 -16.35
C ASP A 188 -35.78 -0.23 -15.73
N ASP A 189 -35.76 0.83 -16.52
CA ASP A 189 -36.04 2.23 -16.13
C ASP A 189 -37.50 2.44 -15.63
N ASP A 190 -38.33 1.39 -15.68
CA ASP A 190 -39.72 1.34 -15.19
C ASP A 190 -39.89 0.66 -13.82
N GLY A 191 -38.82 0.11 -13.24
CA GLY A 191 -38.85 -0.57 -11.95
C GLY A 191 -39.31 -2.02 -12.02
N GLU A 192 -39.43 -2.62 -13.21
CA GLU A 192 -39.66 -4.06 -13.35
C GLU A 192 -38.34 -4.84 -13.24
N LEU A 193 -38.39 -5.99 -12.55
CA LEU A 193 -37.24 -6.89 -12.39
C LEU A 193 -37.07 -7.72 -13.66
N SER A 194 -35.88 -7.68 -14.28
CA SER A 194 -35.67 -8.47 -15.50
C SER A 194 -35.82 -9.98 -15.24
N PRO A 195 -36.26 -10.76 -16.25
CA PRO A 195 -36.36 -12.21 -16.15
C PRO A 195 -35.03 -12.86 -15.74
N GLU A 196 -33.88 -12.31 -16.17
CA GLU A 196 -32.56 -12.82 -15.78
C GLU A 196 -32.28 -12.63 -14.28
N LEU A 197 -32.76 -11.54 -13.68
CA LEU A 197 -32.68 -11.28 -12.23
C LEU A 197 -33.51 -12.29 -11.44
N LEU A 198 -34.71 -12.62 -11.93
CA LEU A 198 -35.56 -13.65 -11.34
C LEU A 198 -34.90 -15.04 -11.40
N TYR A 199 -34.27 -15.39 -12.51
CA TYR A 199 -33.49 -16.63 -12.64
C TYR A 199 -32.28 -16.65 -11.70
N ALA A 200 -31.59 -15.53 -11.52
CA ALA A 200 -30.45 -15.44 -10.62
C ALA A 200 -30.86 -15.56 -9.14
N ILE A 201 -31.99 -14.97 -8.74
CA ILE A 201 -32.54 -15.07 -7.38
C ILE A 201 -33.02 -16.49 -7.07
N GLN A 202 -33.70 -17.13 -8.04
CA GLN A 202 -34.15 -18.52 -7.88
C GLN A 202 -32.96 -19.49 -7.74
N ASN A 203 -31.89 -19.29 -8.50
CA ASN A 203 -30.73 -20.18 -8.44
C ASN A 203 -29.78 -19.93 -7.25
N GLN A 204 -29.85 -18.77 -6.58
CA GLN A 204 -29.09 -18.50 -5.35
C GLN A 204 -29.80 -18.92 -4.07
N SER A 205 -31.08 -19.27 -4.14
CA SER A 205 -31.85 -19.80 -3.02
C SER A 205 -31.54 -21.29 -2.80
N GLY A 206 -30.31 -21.59 -2.36
CA GLY A 206 -30.04 -22.85 -1.66
C GLY A 206 -30.90 -22.94 -0.39
N PRO A 207 -31.14 -24.13 0.18
CA PRO A 207 -32.12 -24.33 1.25
C PRO A 207 -31.80 -23.40 2.43
N GLY A 208 -32.58 -22.33 2.55
CA GLY A 208 -32.47 -21.38 3.65
C GLY A 208 -32.86 -22.09 4.92
N ILE A 209 -31.91 -22.24 5.84
CA ILE A 209 -32.19 -22.58 7.23
C ILE A 209 -33.22 -21.56 7.72
N SER A 210 -34.39 -22.07 8.11
CA SER A 210 -35.48 -21.21 8.55
C SER A 210 -35.10 -20.51 9.85
N LEU A 211 -35.53 -19.26 10.04
CA LEU A 211 -35.29 -18.51 11.29
C LEU A 211 -35.81 -19.27 12.54
N SER A 212 -36.83 -20.11 12.37
CA SER A 212 -37.36 -21.05 13.37
C SER A 212 -36.35 -22.12 13.79
N GLU A 213 -35.49 -22.57 12.87
CA GLU A 213 -34.46 -23.59 13.10
C GLU A 213 -33.18 -23.00 13.73
N LEU A 214 -32.94 -21.70 13.52
CA LEU A 214 -31.90 -20.92 14.22
C LEU A 214 -32.28 -20.53 15.65
N LEU A 215 -33.58 -20.48 15.96
CA LEU A 215 -34.10 -20.12 17.29
C LEU A 215 -34.31 -21.33 18.21
N SER A 216 -34.52 -22.52 17.65
CA SER A 216 -34.67 -23.75 18.44
C SER A 216 -33.40 -24.21 19.15
N ASP A 217 -32.22 -23.78 18.69
CA ASP A 217 -30.92 -24.16 19.28
C ASP A 217 -30.50 -23.28 20.48
N GLN A 218 -31.30 -22.26 20.83
CA GLN A 218 -30.99 -21.31 21.89
C GLN A 218 -31.80 -21.51 23.19
N GLU A 219 -32.75 -22.45 23.21
CA GLU A 219 -33.70 -22.62 24.33
C GLU A 219 -33.40 -23.82 25.27
N ASP A 220 -32.25 -24.48 25.12
CA ASP A 220 -31.83 -25.60 26.00
C ASP A 220 -30.66 -25.22 26.95
N TRP A 221 -30.84 -24.15 27.74
CA TRP A 221 -30.08 -23.94 28.97
C TRP A 221 -31.03 -23.58 30.13
N SER A 222 -31.67 -24.61 30.69
CA SER A 222 -32.26 -24.58 32.03
C SER A 222 -32.00 -25.90 32.76
#